data_AF-A0A6J6QCC4-F1
#
_entry.id   AF-A0A6J6QCC4-F1
#
_cell.length_a   1.000
_cell.length_b   1.000
_cell.length_c   1.000
_cell.angle_alpha   90.00
_cell.angle_beta   90.00
_cell.angle_gamma   90.00
#
_symmetry.space_group_name_H-M   'P 1'
#
loop_
_entity.id
_entity.type
_entity.pdbx_description
1 polymer ?
#
loop_
_entity_poly.entity_id
_entity_poly.type
_entity_poly.pdbx_seq_one_letter_code
_entity_poly.pdbx_strand_id
1 'polypeptide(L)'
;MLHPDPRAYRVALLADSVANEPDPSFDVLGMLDAADFGVVVLPPSDFVIDTISSIVEYVVDDLVDYRSNGYRVVVIGASDVDQFGVWLNHVDHELNRRSADPFEVFDIVGAVAADLQRFLDAALPAAQQRH
;
A
#
# COMPACT_ATOMS: atom_id res chain seq x y z
N MET A 1 25.87 18.31 -5.91
CA MET A 1 24.40 18.37 -5.88
C MET A 1 23.90 16.99 -6.26
N LEU A 2 23.48 16.18 -5.27
CA LEU A 2 22.77 14.94 -5.57
C LEU A 2 21.46 15.33 -6.28
N HIS A 3 21.24 14.80 -7.48
CA HIS A 3 19.89 14.79 -8.05
C HIS A 3 19.02 13.98 -7.06
N PRO A 4 17.88 14.51 -6.58
CA PRO A 4 16.92 13.67 -5.90
C PRO A 4 16.47 12.62 -6.91
N ASP A 5 16.73 11.36 -6.59
CA ASP A 5 16.28 10.21 -7.38
C ASP A 5 14.74 10.30 -7.47
N PRO A 6 14.14 10.44 -8.66
CA PRO A 6 12.72 10.71 -8.83
C PRO A 6 11.83 9.49 -8.66
N ARG A 7 12.27 8.43 -7.94
CA ARG A 7 11.35 7.37 -7.49
C ARG A 7 10.22 8.09 -6.78
N ALA A 8 9.06 8.16 -7.44
CA ALA A 8 8.00 9.05 -7.04
C ALA A 8 7.67 8.72 -5.58
N TYR A 9 7.50 9.74 -4.74
CA TYR A 9 7.19 9.61 -3.32
C TYR A 9 5.88 8.80 -3.12
N ARG A 10 5.93 7.47 -3.28
CA ARG A 10 4.79 6.57 -3.48
C ARG A 10 5.15 5.15 -3.05
N VAL A 11 4.38 4.59 -2.14
CA VAL A 11 4.54 3.22 -1.63
C VAL A 11 3.18 2.52 -1.58
N ALA A 12 3.14 1.28 -2.05
CA ALA A 12 1.98 0.41 -2.01
C ALA A 12 2.22 -0.74 -1.03
N LEU A 13 1.34 -0.87 -0.04
CA LEU A 13 1.23 -2.06 0.80
C LEU A 13 0.32 -3.06 0.09
N LEU A 14 0.84 -4.25 -0.21
CA LEU A 14 0.20 -5.22 -1.09
C LEU A 14 -0.05 -6.56 -0.37
N ALA A 15 -1.18 -7.19 -0.68
CA ALA A 15 -1.46 -8.56 -0.24
C ALA A 15 -0.53 -9.57 -0.93
N ASP A 16 -0.09 -10.59 -0.19
CA ASP A 16 0.78 -11.65 -0.71
C ASP A 16 0.19 -12.34 -1.94
N SER A 17 -1.11 -12.66 -1.90
CA SER A 17 -1.83 -13.30 -3.02
C SER A 17 -1.79 -12.46 -4.29
N VAL A 18 -1.81 -11.12 -4.19
CA VAL A 18 -1.74 -10.23 -5.36
C VAL A 18 -0.33 -10.20 -5.94
N ALA A 19 0.70 -10.35 -5.09
CA ALA A 19 2.08 -10.41 -5.53
C ALA A 19 2.46 -11.77 -6.13
N ASN A 20 1.98 -12.86 -5.54
CA ASN A 20 2.44 -14.22 -5.83
C ASN A 20 1.48 -15.04 -6.70
N GLU A 21 0.21 -14.65 -6.81
CA GLU A 21 -0.78 -15.26 -7.71
C GLU A 21 -1.32 -14.23 -8.72
N PRO A 22 -0.45 -13.63 -9.56
CA PRO A 22 -0.86 -12.56 -10.45
C PRO A 22 -1.87 -13.06 -11.48
N ASP A 23 -3.01 -12.38 -11.57
CA ASP A 23 -3.95 -12.55 -12.66
C ASP A 23 -3.34 -11.95 -13.94
N PRO A 24 -3.08 -12.76 -15.00
CA PRO A 24 -2.47 -12.25 -16.24
C PRO A 24 -3.37 -11.25 -16.98
N SER A 25 -4.65 -11.15 -16.63
CA SER A 25 -5.58 -10.16 -17.17
C SER A 25 -5.59 -8.85 -16.39
N PHE A 26 -4.97 -8.80 -15.21
CA PHE A 26 -4.92 -7.65 -14.32
C PHE A 26 -3.56 -7.56 -13.60
N ASP A 27 -2.56 -7.04 -14.32
CA ASP A 27 -1.17 -6.93 -13.87
C ASP A 27 -0.97 -5.77 -12.88
N VAL A 28 -1.31 -6.00 -11.60
CA VAL A 28 -1.18 -5.00 -10.53
C VAL A 28 0.28 -4.57 -10.34
N LEU A 29 1.23 -5.50 -10.35
CA LEU A 29 2.65 -5.20 -10.11
C LEU A 29 3.24 -4.36 -11.25
N GLY A 30 2.96 -4.71 -12.50
CA GLY A 30 3.40 -3.92 -13.65
C GLY A 30 2.78 -2.52 -13.67
N MET A 31 1.53 -2.38 -13.24
CA MET A 31 0.88 -1.07 -13.11
C MET A 31 1.49 -0.22 -11.98
N LEU A 32 1.86 -0.83 -10.85
CA LEU A 32 2.56 -0.13 -9.76
C LEU A 32 3.96 0.32 -10.17
N ASP A 33 4.72 -0.55 -10.85
CA ASP A 33 6.04 -0.22 -11.39
C ASP A 33 5.97 0.92 -12.40
N ALA A 34 5.02 0.87 -13.35
CA ALA A 34 4.78 1.93 -14.32
C ALA A 34 4.34 3.27 -13.67
N ALA A 35 3.77 3.22 -12.47
CA ALA A 35 3.36 4.39 -11.69
C ALA A 35 4.42 4.85 -10.66
N ASP A 36 5.63 4.30 -10.72
CA ASP A 36 6.77 4.56 -9.84
C ASP A 36 6.49 4.29 -8.34
N PHE A 37 5.67 3.29 -8.02
CA PHE A 37 5.44 2.87 -6.64
C PHE A 37 6.52 1.90 -6.14
N GLY A 38 7.05 2.16 -4.95
CA GLY A 38 7.68 1.11 -4.15
C GLY A 38 6.62 0.13 -3.63
N VAL A 39 6.96 -1.16 -3.51
CA VAL A 39 6.02 -2.20 -3.04
C VAL A 39 6.52 -2.80 -1.74
N VAL A 40 5.63 -2.88 -0.74
CA VAL A 40 5.82 -3.64 0.50
C VAL A 40 4.76 -4.73 0.53
N VAL A 41 5.18 -5.99 0.58
CA VAL A 41 4.27 -7.13 0.63
C VAL A 41 4.19 -7.63 2.08
N LEU A 42 2.98 -7.73 2.61
CA LEU A 42 2.78 -8.39 3.90
C LEU A 42 2.60 -9.90 3.72
N PRO A 43 3.03 -10.71 4.71
CA PRO A 43 2.74 -12.14 4.71
C PRO A 43 1.24 -12.42 4.53
N PRO A 44 0.86 -13.59 3.98
CA PRO A 44 -0.54 -13.94 3.77
C PRO A 44 -1.32 -13.96 5.10
N SER A 45 -2.65 -13.76 5.03
CA SER A 45 -3.51 -13.61 6.20
C SER A 45 -3.71 -14.87 7.05
N ASP A 46 -3.16 -16.01 6.62
CA ASP A 46 -3.16 -17.30 7.32
C ASP A 46 -1.88 -17.55 8.16
N PHE A 47 -0.97 -16.58 8.21
CA PHE A 47 0.28 -16.67 8.97
C PHE A 47 0.08 -16.59 10.49
N VAL A 48 1.07 -17.03 11.29
CA VAL A 48 0.98 -17.05 12.76
C VAL A 48 0.89 -15.62 13.34
N ILE A 49 -0.12 -15.39 14.18
CA ILE A 49 -0.52 -14.04 14.62
C ILE A 49 0.53 -13.30 15.48
N ASP A 50 1.22 -13.98 16.39
CA ASP A 50 2.21 -13.30 17.25
C ASP A 50 3.37 -12.69 16.44
N THR A 51 3.77 -13.39 15.38
CA THR A 51 4.80 -12.91 14.44
C THR A 51 4.25 -11.78 13.58
N ILE A 52 2.99 -11.85 13.14
CA ILE A 52 2.43 -10.84 12.24
C ILE A 52 2.28 -9.49 12.91
N SER A 53 1.87 -9.44 14.19
CA SER A 53 1.70 -8.16 14.88
C SER A 53 3.01 -7.36 14.91
N SER A 54 4.14 -8.03 15.14
CA SER A 54 5.47 -7.38 15.13
C SER A 54 5.89 -6.89 13.74
N ILE A 55 5.57 -7.67 12.69
CA ILE A 55 5.86 -7.29 11.29
C ILE A 55 5.01 -6.09 10.88
N VAL A 56 3.71 -6.13 11.16
CA VAL A 56 2.77 -5.03 10.83
C VAL A 56 3.14 -3.77 11.59
N GLU A 57 3.50 -3.87 12.88
CA GLU A 57 3.98 -2.73 13.66
C GLU A 57 5.16 -2.05 12.97
N TYR A 58 6.19 -2.81 12.59
CA TYR A 58 7.38 -2.28 11.94
C TYR A 58 7.06 -1.64 10.58
N VAL A 59 6.29 -2.34 9.75
CA VAL A 59 5.91 -1.84 8.42
C VAL A 59 5.07 -0.56 8.52
N VAL A 60 4.11 -0.51 9.44
CA VAL A 60 3.28 0.69 9.64
C VAL A 60 4.12 1.87 10.12
N ASP A 61 5.13 1.64 10.96
CA ASP A 61 6.05 2.69 11.41
C ASP A 61 6.77 3.35 10.22
N ASP A 62 7.42 2.55 9.37
CA ASP A 62 8.12 3.01 8.17
C ASP A 62 7.16 3.76 7.22
N LEU A 63 5.95 3.23 7.03
CA LEU A 63 4.95 3.83 6.13
C LEU A 63 4.38 5.14 6.66
N VAL A 64 4.18 5.27 7.97
CA VAL A 64 3.76 6.53 8.61
C VAL A 64 4.86 7.58 8.47
N ASP A 65 6.12 7.19 8.64
CA ASP A 65 7.27 8.06 8.43
C ASP A 65 7.37 8.50 6.96
N TYR A 66 7.19 7.59 6.00
CA TYR A 66 7.12 7.95 4.59
C TYR A 66 5.98 8.94 4.32
N ARG A 67 4.78 8.70 4.82
CA ARG A 67 3.66 9.64 4.64
C ARG A 67 3.97 11.02 5.21
N SER A 68 4.63 11.08 6.37
CA SER A 68 5.07 12.32 7.01
C SER A 68 6.13 13.07 6.18
N ASN A 69 6.96 12.34 5.44
CA ASN A 69 7.94 12.89 4.49
C ASN A 69 7.36 13.12 3.07
N GLY A 70 6.06 12.93 2.91
CA GLY A 70 5.31 13.28 1.70
C GLY A 70 5.17 12.21 0.65
N TYR A 71 5.33 10.96 1.08
CA TYR A 71 4.99 9.82 0.26
C TYR A 71 3.48 9.59 0.26
N ARG A 72 2.93 9.26 -0.91
CA ARG A 72 1.63 8.62 -1.00
C ARG A 72 1.78 7.20 -0.51
N VAL A 73 0.98 6.81 0.47
CA VAL A 73 0.92 5.42 0.92
C VAL A 73 -0.47 4.89 0.63
N VAL A 74 -0.54 3.82 -0.14
CA VAL A 74 -1.78 3.14 -0.51
C VAL A 74 -1.73 1.68 -0.06
N VAL A 75 -2.90 1.09 0.15
CA VAL A 75 -3.10 -0.33 0.43
C VAL A 75 -3.85 -0.92 -0.74
N ILE A 76 -3.35 -2.04 -1.28
CA ILE A 76 -4.00 -2.78 -2.35
C ILE A 76 -4.23 -4.21 -1.86
N GLY A 77 -5.50 -4.62 -1.86
CA GLY A 77 -5.91 -5.94 -1.43
C GLY A 77 -7.24 -6.34 -2.03
N ALA A 78 -7.80 -7.45 -1.55
CA ALA A 78 -9.02 -8.04 -2.10
C ALA A 78 -10.08 -8.22 -1.01
N SER A 79 -11.28 -7.67 -1.19
CA SER A 79 -12.36 -7.77 -0.19
C SER A 79 -12.92 -9.17 0.02
N ASP A 80 -12.67 -10.11 -0.88
CA ASP A 80 -13.02 -11.52 -0.75
C ASP A 80 -11.96 -12.34 -0.01
N VAL A 81 -10.86 -11.72 0.42
CA VAL A 81 -9.81 -12.30 1.26
C VAL A 81 -9.89 -11.73 2.68
N ASP A 82 -9.70 -12.60 3.67
CA ASP A 82 -9.68 -12.19 5.08
C ASP A 82 -8.68 -11.06 5.33
N GLN A 83 -9.15 -10.01 6.00
CA GLN A 83 -8.41 -8.77 6.29
C GLN A 83 -7.76 -8.14 5.04
N PHE A 84 -8.43 -8.22 3.88
CA PHE A 84 -7.94 -7.71 2.60
C PHE A 84 -6.66 -8.39 2.09
N GLY A 85 -6.20 -9.47 2.74
CA GLY A 85 -4.89 -10.09 2.48
C GLY A 85 -3.68 -9.29 2.99
N VAL A 86 -3.91 -8.17 3.68
CA VAL A 86 -2.88 -7.23 4.17
C VAL A 86 -2.97 -7.00 5.68
N TRP A 87 -3.67 -7.87 6.41
CA TRP A 87 -3.89 -7.71 7.85
C TRP A 87 -4.50 -6.35 8.19
N LEU A 88 -5.47 -5.88 7.39
CA LEU A 88 -6.00 -4.52 7.44
C LEU A 88 -6.43 -4.08 8.85
N ASN A 89 -7.04 -4.98 9.66
CA ASN A 89 -7.40 -4.64 11.04
C ASN A 89 -6.18 -4.33 11.92
N HIS A 90 -5.06 -5.03 11.71
CA HIS A 90 -3.81 -4.77 12.42
C HIS A 90 -3.15 -3.48 11.92
N VAL A 91 -3.19 -3.22 10.61
CA VAL A 91 -2.73 -1.96 10.02
C VAL A 91 -3.51 -0.78 10.63
N ASP A 92 -4.85 -0.87 10.64
CA ASP A 92 -5.72 0.15 11.22
C ASP A 92 -5.49 0.30 12.73
N HIS A 93 -5.27 -0.80 13.46
CA HIS A 93 -4.93 -0.74 14.88
C HIS A 93 -3.65 0.06 15.12
N GLU A 94 -2.59 -0.20 14.36
CA GLU A 94 -1.29 0.45 14.49
C GLU A 94 -1.31 1.92 14.05
N LEU A 95 -2.12 2.27 13.04
CA LEU A 95 -2.38 3.66 12.64
C LEU A 95 -3.13 4.43 13.74
N ASN A 96 -4.20 3.84 14.29
CA ASN A 96 -4.96 4.43 15.39
C ASN A 96 -4.09 4.64 16.63
N ARG A 97 -3.24 3.66 16.98
CA ARG A 97 -2.30 3.75 18.10
C ARG A 97 -1.34 4.94 17.97
N ARG A 98 -1.00 5.31 16.73
CA ARG A 98 -0.13 6.45 16.39
C ARG A 98 -0.89 7.75 16.12
N SER A 99 -2.22 7.75 16.20
CA SER A 99 -3.07 8.88 15.76
C SER A 99 -2.78 9.32 14.32
N ALA A 100 -2.43 8.37 13.45
CA ALA A 100 -2.18 8.60 12.03
C ALA A 100 -3.48 8.42 11.22
N ASP A 101 -3.61 9.17 10.13
CA ASP A 101 -4.73 9.02 9.21
C ASP A 101 -4.71 7.63 8.54
N PRO A 102 -5.89 7.05 8.21
CA PRO A 102 -5.96 5.81 7.46
C PRO A 102 -5.30 5.94 6.08
N PHE A 103 -4.69 4.86 5.60
CA PHE A 103 -4.17 4.81 4.23
C PHE A 103 -5.31 4.71 3.22
N GLU A 104 -5.07 5.17 2.00
CA GLU A 104 -6.01 4.97 0.90
C GLU A 104 -6.05 3.48 0.53
N VAL A 105 -7.24 2.88 0.45
CA VAL A 105 -7.40 1.46 0.13
C VAL A 105 -8.00 1.30 -1.27
N PHE A 106 -7.43 0.38 -2.06
CA PHE A 106 -7.98 -0.07 -3.32
C PHE A 106 -8.32 -1.55 -3.25
N ASP A 107 -9.56 -1.87 -3.62
CA ASP A 107 -10.06 -3.24 -3.72
C ASP A 107 -9.94 -3.74 -5.16
N ILE A 108 -9.27 -4.87 -5.35
CA ILE A 108 -9.12 -5.48 -6.67
C ILE A 108 -10.35 -6.28 -7.10
N VAL A 109 -11.24 -6.65 -6.16
CA VAL A 109 -12.37 -7.53 -6.47
C VAL A 109 -13.36 -6.83 -7.41
N GLY A 110 -13.48 -7.36 -8.63
CA GLY A 110 -14.34 -6.80 -9.67
C GLY A 110 -13.83 -5.51 -10.31
N ALA A 111 -12.62 -5.08 -9.97
CA ALA A 111 -11.97 -3.92 -10.59
C ALA A 111 -11.40 -4.28 -11.98
N VAL A 112 -11.25 -3.27 -12.84
CA VAL A 112 -10.51 -3.40 -14.10
C VAL A 112 -9.26 -2.51 -14.10
N ALA A 113 -8.34 -2.74 -15.04
CA ALA A 113 -7.11 -1.95 -15.22
C ALA A 113 -7.36 -0.44 -15.21
N ALA A 114 -8.44 0.03 -15.84
CA ALA A 114 -8.77 1.45 -15.87
C ALA A 114 -9.11 2.03 -14.48
N ASP A 115 -9.65 1.23 -13.57
CA ASP A 115 -9.99 1.66 -12.22
C ASP A 115 -8.74 1.80 -11.35
N LEU A 116 -7.84 0.81 -11.42
CA LEU A 116 -6.55 0.88 -10.74
C LEU A 116 -5.72 2.03 -11.29
N GLN A 117 -5.65 2.22 -12.61
CA GLN A 117 -4.92 3.34 -13.21
C GLN A 117 -5.43 4.68 -12.69
N ARG A 118 -6.76 4.87 -12.64
CA ARG A 118 -7.37 6.09 -12.11
C ARG A 118 -7.02 6.31 -10.64
N PHE A 119 -6.98 5.23 -9.85
CA PHE A 119 -6.57 5.29 -8.45
C PHE A 119 -5.09 5.68 -8.30
N LEU A 120 -4.19 5.11 -9.12
CA LEU A 120 -2.75 5.40 -9.08
C LEU A 120 -2.44 6.83 -9.58
N ASP A 121 -3.17 7.31 -10.58
CA ASP A 121 -3.04 8.66 -11.14
C ASP A 121 -3.64 9.75 -10.25
N ALA A 122 -4.45 9.38 -9.26
CA ALA A 122 -5.03 10.33 -8.32
C ALA A 122 -3.92 11.16 -7.66
N ALA A 123 -4.04 12.48 -7.79
CA ALA A 123 -3.03 13.40 -7.27
C ALA A 123 -2.87 13.23 -5.75
N LEU A 124 -1.62 13.38 -5.28
CA LEU A 124 -1.33 13.57 -3.86
C LEU A 124 -2.29 14.64 -3.30
N PRO A 125 -2.95 14.42 -2.14
CA PRO A 125 -3.70 15.48 -1.49
C PRO A 125 -2.81 16.71 -1.34
N ALA A 126 -3.34 17.88 -1.70
CA ALA A 126 -2.63 19.14 -1.90
C ALA A 126 -1.91 19.73 -0.65
N ALA A 127 -1.70 18.95 0.41
CA ALA A 127 -1.06 19.38 1.64
C ALA A 127 0.46 19.60 1.54
N GLN A 128 1.11 19.26 0.42
CA GLN A 128 2.58 19.33 0.30
C GLN A 128 3.09 19.98 -1.00
N GLN A 129 2.37 20.99 -1.51
CA GLN A 129 2.91 21.90 -2.55
C GLN A 129 3.62 23.12 -1.95
N ARG A 130 4.21 23.00 -0.76
CA ARG A 130 5.07 24.04 -0.20
C ARG A 130 6.47 23.48 0.01
N HIS A 131 7.36 23.76 -0.93
CA HIS A 131 8.66 24.38 -0.67
C HIS A 131 9.26 24.92 -1.97
#